data_AF-A0A1W6STE6-F1
#
_entry.id   AF-A0A1W6STE6-F1
#
_cell.length_a   1.000
_cell.length_b   1.000
_cell.length_c   1.000
_cell.angle_alpha   90.00
_cell.angle_beta   90.00
_cell.angle_gamma   90.00
#
_symmetry.space_group_name_H-M   'P 1'
#
loop_
_entity.id
_entity.type
_entity.pdbx_description
1 polymer ?
#
loop_
_entity_poly.entity_id
_entity_poly.type
_entity_poly.pdbx_seq_one_letter_code
_entity_poly.pdbx_strand_id
1 'polypeptide(L)'
;MKWGIVALHAILMAGAMHDTHAETPQLRDRQTGKYLGNLSANPHDPNSTSNPYGQYGSQYSPDSINNPYGRYGSPYGSDSANNPYATNPPAIIDPQR
;
A
#
# COMPACT_ATOMS: atom_id res chain seq x y z
N MET A 1 -23.67 -43.97 -39.59
CA MET A 1 -23.85 -42.53 -39.29
C MET A 1 -23.61 -42.32 -37.81
N LYS A 2 -23.02 -41.17 -37.47
CA LYS A 2 -22.23 -40.88 -36.26
C LYS A 2 -23.05 -40.80 -34.95
N TRP A 3 -22.50 -41.42 -33.91
CA TRP A 3 -22.30 -41.03 -32.50
C TRP A 3 -23.31 -40.12 -31.75
N GLY A 4 -23.73 -40.58 -30.57
CA GLY A 4 -24.15 -39.74 -29.44
C GLY A 4 -23.50 -40.24 -28.16
N ILE A 5 -22.38 -39.60 -27.77
CA ILE A 5 -21.51 -39.96 -26.64
C ILE A 5 -22.08 -39.42 -25.32
N VAL A 6 -21.80 -40.18 -24.26
CA VAL A 6 -22.07 -39.95 -22.83
C VAL A 6 -21.42 -38.66 -22.29
N ALA A 7 -22.06 -38.10 -21.26
CA ALA A 7 -21.77 -36.86 -20.55
C ALA A 7 -20.33 -36.65 -20.03
N LEU A 8 -19.93 -35.38 -19.88
CA LEU A 8 -18.92 -34.97 -18.90
C LEU A 8 -19.28 -33.61 -18.30
N HIS A 9 -19.34 -33.58 -16.98
CA HIS A 9 -19.59 -32.38 -16.17
C HIS A 9 -18.37 -31.46 -16.20
N ALA A 10 -18.61 -30.16 -16.40
CA ALA A 10 -17.63 -29.13 -16.08
C ALA A 10 -18.24 -28.18 -15.05
N ILE A 11 -18.04 -28.50 -13.77
CA ILE A 11 -18.16 -27.52 -12.69
C ILE A 11 -16.90 -26.67 -12.78
N LEU A 12 -17.01 -25.47 -13.34
CA LEU A 12 -15.97 -24.46 -13.29
C LEU A 12 -15.94 -23.88 -11.87
N MET A 13 -15.05 -24.41 -11.04
CA MET A 13 -14.55 -23.69 -9.87
C MET A 13 -13.75 -22.51 -10.41
N ALA A 14 -14.33 -21.32 -10.39
CA ALA A 14 -13.59 -20.08 -10.59
C ALA A 14 -12.63 -19.94 -9.41
N GLY A 15 -11.37 -20.32 -9.63
CA GLY A 15 -10.30 -20.13 -8.67
C GLY A 15 -10.26 -18.67 -8.26
N ALA A 16 -10.19 -18.43 -6.95
CA ALA A 16 -9.72 -17.19 -6.40
C ALA A 16 -8.31 -16.96 -6.95
N MET A 17 -8.23 -16.17 -8.01
CA MET A 17 -6.99 -15.60 -8.51
C MET A 17 -6.51 -14.62 -7.45
N HIS A 18 -5.71 -15.13 -6.51
CA HIS A 18 -4.79 -14.30 -5.77
C HIS A 18 -3.76 -13.85 -6.79
N ASP A 19 -3.90 -12.64 -7.30
CA ASP A 19 -2.84 -12.00 -8.07
C ASP A 19 -1.61 -11.94 -7.16
N THR A 20 -0.61 -12.78 -7.42
CA THR A 20 0.70 -12.67 -6.77
C THR A 20 1.45 -11.49 -7.36
N HIS A 21 0.91 -10.29 -7.20
CA HIS A 21 1.73 -9.08 -7.20
C HIS A 21 2.43 -9.07 -5.84
N ALA A 22 3.77 -9.08 -5.83
CA ALA A 22 4.50 -8.88 -4.59
C ALA A 22 4.04 -7.55 -3.99
N GLU A 23 3.20 -7.62 -2.96
CA GLU A 23 2.66 -6.43 -2.34
C GLU A 23 3.82 -5.66 -1.70
N THR A 24 4.02 -4.43 -2.17
CA THR A 24 5.08 -3.56 -1.65
C THR A 24 4.84 -3.26 -0.18
N PRO A 25 5.90 -3.16 0.65
CA PRO A 25 5.76 -2.80 2.05
C PRO A 25 4.93 -1.53 2.24
N GLN A 26 4.09 -1.50 3.26
CA GLN A 26 3.16 -0.40 3.54
C GLN A 26 3.66 0.43 4.70
N LEU A 27 3.47 1.74 4.63
CA LEU A 27 3.57 2.61 5.80
C LEU A 27 2.23 2.64 6.53
N ARG A 28 2.29 2.44 7.85
CA ARG A 28 1.12 2.57 8.72
C ARG A 28 1.46 3.32 9.98
N ASP A 29 0.51 4.12 10.47
CA ASP A 29 0.56 4.68 11.80
C ASP A 29 0.53 3.56 12.85
N ARG A 30 1.50 3.52 13.79
CA ARG A 30 1.64 2.41 14.74
C ARG A 30 0.51 2.34 15.77
N GLN A 31 -0.07 3.47 16.11
CA GLN A 31 -1.10 3.55 17.15
C GLN A 31 -2.49 3.30 16.59
N THR A 32 -2.78 3.87 15.43
CA THR A 32 -4.12 3.87 14.82
C THR A 32 -4.26 2.84 13.70
N GLY A 33 -3.14 2.31 13.17
CA GLY A 33 -3.15 1.43 12.01
C GLY A 33 -3.46 2.14 10.68
N LYS A 34 -3.60 3.47 10.69
CA LYS A 34 -3.90 4.27 9.51
C LYS A 34 -2.90 4.00 8.40
N TYR A 35 -3.41 3.70 7.20
CA TYR A 35 -2.59 3.51 6.01
C TYR A 35 -2.01 4.85 5.51
N LEU A 36 -0.72 4.84 5.18
CA LEU A 36 0.07 6.02 4.78
C LEU A 36 0.80 5.80 3.44
N GLY A 37 0.37 4.80 2.66
CA GLY A 37 0.92 4.51 1.34
C GLY A 37 1.85 3.30 1.28
N ASN A 38 2.22 2.95 0.07
CA ASN A 38 3.16 1.89 -0.27
C ASN A 38 4.56 2.48 -0.42
N LEU A 39 5.56 1.87 0.22
CA LEU A 39 6.97 2.11 -0.03
C LEU A 39 7.34 1.57 -1.42
N SER A 40 7.04 2.36 -2.43
CA SER A 40 7.24 2.05 -3.84
C SER A 40 8.03 3.17 -4.49
N ALA A 41 8.95 2.82 -5.38
CA ALA A 41 9.68 3.78 -6.20
C ALA A 41 8.89 4.23 -7.44
N ASN A 42 7.71 3.66 -7.70
CA ASN A 42 6.89 4.00 -8.85
C ASN A 42 6.22 5.38 -8.64
N PRO A 43 6.55 6.43 -9.41
CA PRO A 43 5.99 7.77 -9.21
C PRO A 43 4.59 7.94 -9.80
N HIS A 44 4.06 6.94 -10.51
CA HIS A 44 2.74 7.00 -11.15
C HIS A 44 1.67 6.18 -10.42
N ASP A 45 2.08 5.34 -9.48
CA ASP A 45 1.14 4.57 -8.66
C ASP A 45 0.41 5.51 -7.67
N PRO A 46 -0.93 5.51 -7.61
CA PRO A 46 -1.69 6.39 -6.71
C PRO A 46 -1.40 6.16 -5.22
N ASN A 47 -1.00 4.95 -4.84
CA ASN A 47 -0.71 4.55 -3.47
C ASN A 47 0.77 4.73 -3.10
N SER A 48 1.64 5.04 -4.06
CA SER A 48 3.08 5.15 -3.84
C SER A 48 3.48 6.40 -3.06
N THR A 49 4.35 6.23 -2.07
CA THR A 49 5.01 7.33 -1.36
C THR A 49 5.99 8.12 -2.25
N SER A 50 6.36 7.60 -3.42
CA SER A 50 7.18 8.31 -4.40
C SER A 50 6.37 9.05 -5.46
N ASN A 51 5.03 9.00 -5.44
CA ASN A 51 4.19 9.77 -6.35
C ASN A 51 4.00 11.21 -5.82
N PRO A 52 4.65 12.24 -6.41
CA PRO A 52 4.61 13.61 -5.90
C PRO A 52 3.24 14.30 -6.08
N TYR A 53 2.36 13.71 -6.88
CA TYR A 53 1.00 14.18 -7.12
C TYR A 53 -0.05 13.34 -6.39
N GLY A 54 0.35 12.19 -5.82
CA GLY A 54 -0.54 11.26 -5.11
C GLY A 54 -0.76 11.63 -3.65
N GLN A 55 -1.80 11.06 -3.03
CA GLN A 55 -2.16 11.32 -1.63
C GLN A 55 -1.03 10.98 -0.65
N TYR A 56 -0.24 9.94 -0.92
CA TYR A 56 0.74 9.44 0.04
C TYR A 56 2.19 9.89 -0.23
N GLY A 57 2.45 10.46 -1.41
CA GLY A 57 3.77 10.96 -1.79
C GLY A 57 3.84 12.47 -2.00
N SER A 58 2.72 13.17 -2.14
CA SER A 58 2.72 14.61 -2.37
C SER A 58 3.13 15.41 -1.14
N GLN A 59 3.94 16.45 -1.34
CA GLN A 59 4.33 17.39 -0.27
C GLN A 59 3.16 18.23 0.28
N TYR A 60 2.00 18.21 -0.39
CA TYR A 60 0.83 19.00 0.00
C TYR A 60 -0.25 18.18 0.71
N SER A 61 -0.13 16.86 0.71
CA SER A 61 -1.13 15.99 1.34
C SER A 61 -0.90 15.89 2.85
N PRO A 62 -1.94 15.95 3.69
CA PRO A 62 -1.81 15.77 5.14
C PRO A 62 -1.34 14.35 5.52
N ASP A 63 -1.55 13.38 4.64
CA ASP A 63 -1.27 11.95 4.87
C ASP A 63 0.12 11.51 4.37
N SER A 64 0.83 12.40 3.70
CA SER A 64 2.11 12.10 3.07
C SER A 64 3.28 12.28 4.03
N ILE A 65 4.18 11.31 4.02
CA ILE A 65 5.48 11.42 4.72
C ILE A 65 6.41 12.45 4.08
N ASN A 66 6.10 12.94 2.88
CA ASN A 66 6.88 13.95 2.19
C ASN A 66 6.34 15.37 2.41
N ASN A 67 5.26 15.54 3.19
CA ASN A 67 4.76 16.88 3.55
C ASN A 67 5.52 17.42 4.77
N PRO A 68 6.41 18.42 4.61
CA PRO A 68 7.24 18.95 5.70
C PRO A 68 6.43 19.73 6.75
N TYR A 69 5.18 20.06 6.46
CA TYR A 69 4.25 20.71 7.38
C TYR A 69 3.18 19.73 7.89
N GLY A 70 3.16 18.50 7.37
CA GLY A 70 2.18 17.47 7.71
C GLY A 70 2.57 16.66 8.93
N ARG A 71 1.58 15.96 9.50
CA ARG A 71 1.74 15.13 10.70
C ARG A 71 2.83 14.06 10.53
N TYR A 72 2.88 13.44 9.36
CA TYR A 72 3.73 12.28 9.08
C TYR A 72 5.07 12.62 8.40
N GLY A 73 5.25 13.87 7.94
CA GLY A 73 6.45 14.30 7.21
C GLY A 73 7.20 15.47 7.84
N SER A 74 6.62 16.15 8.84
CA SER A 74 7.27 17.28 9.51
C SER A 74 8.54 16.87 10.26
N PRO A 75 9.64 17.62 10.21
CA PRO A 75 10.87 17.30 10.95
C PRO A 75 10.70 17.40 12.47
N TYR A 76 9.58 17.93 12.97
CA TYR A 76 9.33 18.16 14.40
C TYR A 76 8.19 17.29 14.97
N GLY A 77 7.41 16.61 14.12
CA GLY A 77 6.25 15.85 14.56
C GLY A 77 6.61 14.55 15.30
N SER A 78 5.89 14.20 16.36
CA SER A 78 6.06 12.93 17.08
C SER A 78 5.72 11.71 16.23
N ASP A 79 4.84 11.89 15.25
CA ASP A 79 4.34 10.85 14.34
C ASP A 79 5.06 10.84 12.99
N SER A 80 6.15 11.60 12.85
CA SER A 80 6.80 11.83 11.57
C SER A 80 7.85 10.78 11.23
N ALA A 81 7.92 10.39 9.95
CA ALA A 81 9.00 9.58 9.42
C ALA A 81 10.33 10.35 9.31
N ASN A 82 10.27 11.68 9.24
CA ASN A 82 11.43 12.56 9.01
C ASN A 82 11.98 13.19 10.30
N ASN A 83 11.39 12.89 11.46
CA ASN A 83 11.88 13.36 12.75
C ASN A 83 12.70 12.26 13.43
N PRO A 84 14.04 12.42 13.60
CA PRO A 84 14.88 11.41 14.26
C PRO A 84 14.54 11.20 15.75
N TYR A 85 13.79 12.12 16.35
CA TYR A 85 13.31 12.06 17.74
C TYR A 85 11.82 11.71 17.83
N ALA A 86 11.21 11.22 16.75
CA ALA A 86 9.82 10.78 16.74
C ALA A 86 9.59 9.70 17.80
N THR A 87 8.58 9.88 18.64
CA THR A 87 8.18 8.90 19.65
C THR A 87 7.18 7.88 19.09
N ASN A 88 6.55 8.17 17.96
CA ASN A 88 5.60 7.31 17.26
C ASN A 88 5.77 7.37 15.72
N PRO A 89 6.97 7.13 15.17
CA PRO A 89 7.15 7.16 13.72
C PRO A 89 6.30 6.07 13.04
N PRO A 90 5.96 6.20 11.75
CA PRO A 90 5.26 5.16 11.01
C PRO A 90 5.98 3.80 11.10
N ALA A 91 5.21 2.72 11.06
CA ALA A 91 5.71 1.37 10.89
C ALA A 91 5.74 0.98 9.41
N ILE A 92 6.74 0.18 9.06
CA ILE A 92 6.80 -0.55 7.80
C ILE A 92 6.16 -1.91 8.05
N ILE A 93 5.10 -2.21 7.31
CA ILE A 93 4.37 -3.47 7.38
C ILE A 93 4.62 -4.22 6.08
N ASP A 94 5.08 -5.45 6.18
CA ASP A 94 5.12 -6.38 5.05
C ASP A 94 3.75 -7.07 4.98
N PRO A 95 2.90 -6.75 4.00
CA PRO A 95 1.56 -7.34 3.93
C PRO A 95 1.56 -8.84 3.59
N GLN A 96 2.72 -9.42 3.23
CA GLN A 96 2.86 -10.85 2.95
C GLN A 96 3.20 -11.69 4.21
N ARG A 97 3.35 -11.08 5.39
CA ARG A 97 3.69 -11.74 6.65
C ARG A 97 2.84 -11.27 7.82
#